data_AF-A0A7Y2D7X3-F1
#
_entry.id   AF-A0A7Y2D7X3-F1
#
_cell.length_a   1.000
_cell.length_b   1.000
_cell.length_c   1.000
_cell.angle_alpha   90.00
_cell.angle_beta   90.00
_cell.angle_gamma   90.00
#
_symmetry.space_group_name_H-M   'P 1'
#
loop_
_entity.id
_entity.type
_entity.pdbx_description
1 polymer ?
#
loop_
_entity_poly.entity_id
_entity_poly.type
_entity_poly.pdbx_seq_one_letter_code
_entity_poly.pdbx_strand_id
1 'polypeptide(L)'
;MRSRALLLIFVALALVAAACADDGEVVDSATPTADGEQPAVGESSGDTVVAPESTAITETTAAPVGLYSSAIKPTLQANCVSCHSEGGPGSAHFDLNIAADAKNIAPQLALVTGTGYMPPWPASDLSVPFHDDRSLDPEQIAAIAEWAEAGGPLDVPDDDPLEATVAVWPQIERDAVLIAEPYKGSTDLVDDYRCQIYDPELTETSFLQNYELLPDQIPVVHHALVFHA
;
A
#
# COMPACT_ATOMS: atom_id res chain seq x y z
N MET A 1 -28.10 -50.58 -56.59
CA MET A 1 -27.50 -50.11 -55.32
C MET A 1 -27.81 -48.64 -55.13
N ARG A 2 -28.96 -48.32 -54.53
CA ARG A 2 -29.35 -46.98 -54.06
C ARG A 2 -30.27 -47.20 -52.88
N SER A 3 -29.87 -46.79 -51.68
CA SER A 3 -30.81 -46.55 -50.59
C SER A 3 -30.29 -45.46 -49.66
N ARG A 4 -31.23 -44.60 -49.30
CA ARG A 4 -31.14 -43.37 -48.50
C ARG A 4 -31.16 -43.69 -47.00
N ALA A 5 -30.65 -42.76 -46.19
CA ALA A 5 -30.96 -42.47 -44.77
C ALA A 5 -29.65 -42.02 -44.08
N LEU A 6 -29.59 -41.08 -43.14
CA LEU A 6 -30.61 -40.44 -42.34
C LEU A 6 -30.05 -39.08 -41.88
N LEU A 7 -30.92 -38.08 -41.92
CA LEU A 7 -30.74 -36.77 -41.32
C LEU A 7 -30.71 -36.93 -39.79
N LEU A 8 -29.67 -36.47 -39.11
CA LEU A 8 -29.68 -36.26 -37.65
C LEU A 8 -29.26 -34.82 -37.36
N ILE A 9 -30.30 -34.01 -37.18
CA ILE A 9 -30.26 -32.67 -36.59
C ILE A 9 -29.96 -32.86 -35.10
N PHE A 10 -28.79 -32.41 -34.65
CA PHE A 10 -28.55 -32.15 -33.23
C PHE A 10 -28.63 -30.65 -33.00
N VAL A 11 -29.76 -30.23 -32.45
CA VAL A 11 -29.91 -28.93 -31.79
C VAL A 11 -29.23 -29.07 -30.43
N ALA A 12 -28.06 -28.45 -30.27
CA ALA A 12 -27.46 -28.24 -28.96
C ALA A 12 -27.65 -26.76 -28.59
N LEU A 13 -28.64 -26.56 -27.72
CA LEU A 13 -28.87 -25.34 -26.95
C LEU A 13 -27.77 -25.26 -25.89
N ALA A 14 -26.93 -24.23 -25.91
CA ALA A 14 -26.05 -23.90 -24.80
C ALA A 14 -26.04 -22.38 -24.59
N LEU A 15 -26.42 -22.00 -23.36
CA LEU A 15 -26.59 -20.66 -22.85
C LEU A 15 -25.36 -19.79 -23.09
N VAL A 16 -25.57 -18.59 -23.63
CA VAL A 16 -24.64 -17.46 -23.52
C VAL A 16 -24.96 -16.77 -22.19
N ALA A 17 -24.14 -17.01 -21.16
CA ALA A 17 -24.13 -16.18 -19.97
C ALA A 17 -23.26 -14.94 -20.26
N ALA A 18 -23.90 -13.90 -20.80
CA ALA A 18 -23.35 -12.56 -20.81
C ALA A 18 -23.55 -11.96 -19.42
N ALA A 19 -22.48 -11.86 -18.64
CA ALA A 19 -22.46 -11.11 -17.40
C ALA A 19 -21.17 -10.30 -17.35
N CYS A 20 -21.13 -9.21 -18.12
CA CYS A 20 -20.17 -8.11 -18.02
C CYS A 20 -20.73 -6.95 -18.88
N ALA A 21 -21.69 -6.22 -18.33
CA ALA A 21 -22.01 -4.84 -18.69
C ALA A 21 -23.05 -4.38 -17.68
N ASP A 22 -22.66 -3.51 -16.74
CA ASP A 22 -23.59 -2.52 -16.25
C ASP A 22 -22.94 -1.16 -16.47
N ASP A 23 -23.63 -0.40 -17.30
CA ASP A 23 -23.26 0.92 -17.78
C ASP A 23 -23.49 1.93 -16.65
N GLY A 24 -22.54 2.85 -16.50
CA GLY A 24 -22.45 3.73 -15.35
C GLY A 24 -23.67 4.64 -15.12
N GLU A 25 -23.82 5.01 -13.85
CA GLU A 25 -24.44 6.29 -13.49
C GLU A 25 -23.42 7.07 -12.66
N VAL A 26 -22.92 8.15 -13.27
CA VAL A 26 -22.10 9.17 -12.62
C VAL A 26 -23.01 9.93 -11.66
N VAL A 27 -22.83 9.72 -10.35
CA VAL A 27 -23.50 10.54 -9.34
C VAL A 27 -22.74 11.85 -9.17
N ASP A 28 -23.41 12.92 -9.58
CA ASP A 28 -23.01 14.32 -9.46
C ASP A 28 -22.77 14.70 -7.99
N SER A 29 -21.55 15.13 -7.68
CA SER A 29 -21.16 15.54 -6.33
C SER A 29 -21.67 16.95 -6.07
N ALA A 30 -22.75 17.04 -5.28
CA ALA A 30 -23.32 18.30 -4.84
C ALA A 30 -22.25 19.18 -4.14
N THR A 31 -22.09 20.38 -4.69
CA THR A 31 -21.30 21.49 -4.16
C THR A 31 -21.96 22.03 -2.88
N PRO A 32 -21.23 22.22 -1.76
CA PRO A 32 -21.76 23.01 -0.65
C PRO A 32 -21.60 24.50 -0.95
N THR A 33 -22.74 25.18 -1.10
CA THR A 33 -22.89 26.63 -1.17
C THR A 33 -22.46 27.27 0.15
N ALA A 34 -21.52 28.22 0.08
CA ALA A 34 -21.18 29.11 1.16
C ALA A 34 -22.08 30.35 1.09
N ASP A 35 -23.12 30.39 1.92
CA ASP A 35 -23.85 31.63 2.22
C ASP A 35 -23.38 32.17 3.57
N GLY A 36 -22.76 33.33 3.52
CA GLY A 36 -22.31 34.07 4.69
C GLY A 36 -23.45 34.82 5.37
N GLU A 37 -23.30 35.05 6.67
CA GLU A 37 -23.89 36.20 7.34
C GLU A 37 -23.00 36.59 8.53
N GLN A 38 -22.47 37.81 8.46
CA GLN A 38 -21.57 38.42 9.44
C GLN A 38 -22.36 39.43 10.27
N PRO A 39 -22.28 39.46 11.61
CA PRO A 39 -22.79 40.59 12.37
C PRO A 39 -21.68 41.57 12.79
N ALA A 40 -21.91 42.80 12.34
CA ALA A 40 -21.63 44.12 12.92
C ALA A 40 -20.46 44.32 13.91
N VAL A 41 -19.53 45.16 13.45
CA VAL A 41 -18.57 45.96 14.22
C VAL A 41 -19.26 47.00 15.11
N GLY A 42 -18.86 47.05 16.38
CA GLY A 42 -19.15 48.15 17.30
C GLY A 42 -17.87 48.91 17.64
N GLU A 43 -17.87 50.21 17.32
CA GLU A 43 -16.87 51.19 17.75
C GLU A 43 -17.01 51.51 19.24
N SER A 44 -15.89 51.60 19.98
CA SER A 44 -15.65 52.70 20.92
C SER A 44 -14.23 52.73 21.46
N SER A 45 -13.58 53.87 21.21
CA SER A 45 -12.72 54.68 22.08
C SER A 45 -11.41 54.10 22.60
N GLY A 46 -10.35 54.85 22.31
CA GLY A 46 -8.96 54.47 22.57
C GLY A 46 -8.55 54.50 24.03
N ASP A 47 -7.47 53.77 24.28
CA ASP A 47 -6.49 54.16 25.27
C ASP A 47 -5.09 53.69 24.86
N THR A 48 -4.16 54.63 24.91
CA THR A 48 -2.70 54.57 25.01
C THR A 48 -1.95 53.31 24.52
N VAL A 49 -1.17 53.48 23.45
CA VAL A 49 -0.13 52.53 22.99
C VAL A 49 1.00 52.48 24.02
N VAL A 50 1.05 51.38 24.78
CA VAL A 50 2.25 50.96 25.52
C VAL A 50 2.95 49.88 24.69
N ALA A 51 4.21 50.11 24.35
CA ALA A 51 5.03 49.15 23.62
C ALA A 51 5.13 47.83 24.41
N PRO A 52 4.90 46.66 23.81
CA PRO A 52 5.16 45.41 24.50
C PRO A 52 6.67 45.26 24.71
N GLU A 53 7.07 45.01 25.95
CA GLU A 53 8.42 44.59 26.30
C GLU A 53 8.78 43.33 25.50
N SER A 54 10.02 43.34 24.99
CA SER A 54 10.67 42.24 24.29
C SER A 54 10.57 40.96 25.12
N THR A 55 9.56 40.14 24.82
CA THR A 55 9.45 38.80 25.37
C THR A 55 10.58 38.00 24.77
N ALA A 56 11.49 37.52 25.62
CA ALA A 56 12.58 36.66 25.23
C ALA A 56 12.02 35.49 24.40
N ILE A 57 12.56 35.31 23.21
CA ILE A 57 12.33 34.15 22.38
C ILE A 57 12.97 33.00 23.16
N THR A 58 12.15 32.24 23.88
CA THR A 58 12.60 30.96 24.41
C THR A 58 12.87 30.11 23.17
N GLU A 59 14.15 29.91 22.84
CA GLU A 59 14.55 28.78 22.00
C GLU A 59 13.94 27.54 22.65
N THR A 60 12.88 27.02 22.03
CA THR A 60 12.51 25.62 22.21
C THR A 60 13.70 24.84 21.70
N THR A 61 14.61 24.47 22.60
CA THR A 61 15.60 23.43 22.33
C THR A 61 14.81 22.23 21.85
N ALA A 62 14.93 21.92 20.55
CA ALA A 62 14.37 20.72 19.98
C ALA A 62 14.76 19.55 20.88
N ALA A 63 13.79 18.68 21.19
CA ALA A 63 14.10 17.44 21.87
C ALA A 63 15.25 16.76 21.10
N PRO A 64 16.22 16.12 21.78
CA PRO A 64 17.33 15.49 21.08
C PRO A 64 16.73 14.50 20.08
N VAL A 65 16.98 14.77 18.79
CA VAL A 65 16.60 13.88 17.69
C VAL A 65 17.09 12.50 18.07
N GLY A 66 16.15 11.54 18.13
CA GLY A 66 16.49 10.17 18.48
C GLY A 66 17.64 9.66 17.61
N LEU A 67 18.56 8.89 18.19
CA LEU A 67 19.65 8.29 17.43
C LEU A 67 19.07 7.38 16.34
N TYR A 68 19.66 7.40 15.14
CA TYR A 68 19.20 6.58 14.02
C TYR A 68 19.08 5.10 14.42
N SER A 69 20.11 4.56 15.08
CA SER A 69 20.17 3.15 15.49
C SER A 69 19.02 2.72 16.40
N SER A 70 18.54 3.61 17.28
CA SER A 70 17.51 3.29 18.27
C SER A 70 16.11 3.76 17.89
N ALA A 71 15.98 4.84 17.12
CA ALA A 71 14.71 5.49 16.85
C ALA A 71 14.18 5.24 15.43
N ILE A 72 15.08 5.04 14.45
CA ILE A 72 14.72 5.00 13.02
C ILE A 72 14.92 3.60 12.46
N LYS A 73 16.11 3.03 12.67
CA LYS A 73 16.48 1.70 12.16
C LYS A 73 15.45 0.62 12.51
N PRO A 74 14.94 0.49 13.75
CA PRO A 74 13.94 -0.54 14.07
C PRO A 74 12.63 -0.38 13.27
N THR A 75 12.17 0.86 13.11
CA THR A 75 10.95 1.17 12.34
C THR A 75 11.11 0.81 10.87
N LEU A 76 12.26 1.13 10.27
CA LEU A 76 12.56 0.78 8.88
C LEU A 76 12.65 -0.75 8.70
N GLN A 77 13.34 -1.46 9.59
CA GLN A 77 13.49 -2.91 9.53
C GLN A 77 12.16 -3.66 9.66
N ALA A 78 11.24 -3.16 10.48
CA ALA A 78 9.93 -3.76 10.68
C ALA A 78 8.95 -3.47 9.53
N ASN A 79 8.94 -2.24 9.02
CA ASN A 79 7.84 -1.76 8.17
C ASN A 79 8.24 -1.50 6.70
N CYS A 80 9.53 -1.43 6.38
CA CYS A 80 9.99 -0.97 5.06
C CYS A 80 10.90 -1.99 4.36
N VAL A 81 11.91 -2.52 5.07
CA VAL A 81 13.00 -3.32 4.46
C VAL A 81 12.49 -4.58 3.79
N SER A 82 11.43 -5.20 4.31
CA SER A 82 10.85 -6.41 3.72
C SER A 82 10.43 -6.19 2.25
N CYS A 83 9.89 -5.02 1.92
CA CYS A 83 9.51 -4.66 0.55
C CYS A 83 10.63 -3.96 -0.24
N HIS A 84 11.46 -3.16 0.44
CA HIS A 84 12.51 -2.33 -0.17
C HIS A 84 13.91 -2.96 -0.10
N SER A 85 14.02 -4.27 0.07
CA SER A 85 15.29 -5.00 -0.09
C SER A 85 15.35 -5.69 -1.44
N GLU A 86 16.53 -6.14 -1.85
CA GLU A 86 16.75 -6.82 -3.13
C GLU A 86 15.71 -7.93 -3.38
N GLY A 87 14.98 -7.84 -4.50
CA GLY A 87 13.94 -8.81 -4.89
C GLY A 87 12.56 -8.58 -4.24
N GLY A 88 12.45 -7.63 -3.30
CA GLY A 88 11.17 -7.20 -2.74
C GLY A 88 10.35 -6.33 -3.71
N PRO A 89 9.02 -6.27 -3.58
CA PRO A 89 8.15 -5.53 -4.51
C PRO A 89 8.38 -4.01 -4.54
N GLY A 90 8.97 -3.44 -3.50
CA GLY A 90 9.35 -2.02 -3.42
C GLY A 90 10.72 -1.69 -4.03
N SER A 91 11.60 -2.68 -4.20
CA SER A 91 12.98 -2.50 -4.71
C SER A 91 13.05 -1.85 -6.09
N ALA A 92 12.00 -2.00 -6.90
CA ALA A 92 11.89 -1.35 -8.21
C ALA A 92 11.95 0.20 -8.13
N HIS A 93 11.65 0.79 -6.98
CA HIS A 93 11.71 2.23 -6.76
C HIS A 93 13.03 2.67 -6.14
N PHE A 94 13.42 2.00 -5.05
CA PHE A 94 14.71 2.18 -4.37
C PHE A 94 14.95 1.01 -3.42
N ASP A 95 16.23 0.78 -3.13
CA ASP A 95 16.67 -0.22 -2.16
C ASP A 95 17.00 0.41 -0.80
N LEU A 96 16.78 -0.35 0.26
CA LEU A 96 16.97 0.02 1.65
C LEU A 96 17.79 -1.09 2.34
N ASN A 97 19.04 -1.27 1.89
CA ASN A 97 19.93 -2.36 2.30
C ASN A 97 20.90 -1.94 3.41
N ILE A 98 21.28 -0.66 3.44
CA ILE A 98 22.24 -0.10 4.41
C ILE A 98 21.78 1.27 4.95
N ALA A 99 22.37 1.71 6.06
CA ALA A 99 22.02 2.97 6.71
C ALA A 99 22.17 4.20 5.79
N ALA A 100 23.16 4.21 4.90
CA ALA A 100 23.34 5.27 3.92
C ALA A 100 22.14 5.40 2.96
N ASP A 101 21.48 4.30 2.60
CA ASP A 101 20.32 4.33 1.72
C ASP A 101 19.19 5.14 2.36
N ALA A 102 18.88 4.85 3.63
CA ALA A 102 17.87 5.56 4.41
C ALA A 102 18.18 7.06 4.49
N LYS A 103 19.43 7.42 4.81
CA LYS A 103 19.87 8.82 4.89
C LYS A 103 19.69 9.56 3.57
N ASN A 104 20.02 8.93 2.45
CA ASN A 104 19.92 9.55 1.11
C ASN A 104 18.48 9.91 0.73
N ILE A 105 17.49 9.23 1.31
CA ILE A 105 16.06 9.46 1.06
C ILE A 105 15.30 9.98 2.29
N ALA A 106 15.99 10.49 3.31
CA ALA A 106 15.34 10.92 4.55
C ALA A 106 14.19 11.93 4.33
N PRO A 107 14.30 12.95 3.45
CA PRO A 107 13.17 13.84 3.17
C PRO A 107 11.96 13.12 2.54
N GLN A 108 12.21 12.14 1.67
CA GLN A 108 11.16 11.33 1.05
C GLN A 108 10.49 10.45 2.08
N LEU A 109 11.26 9.80 2.98
CA LEU A 109 10.72 9.00 4.08
C LEU A 109 9.75 9.83 4.92
N ALA A 110 10.15 11.03 5.36
CA ALA A 110 9.27 11.91 6.12
C ALA A 110 8.00 12.32 5.36
N LEU A 111 8.10 12.57 4.05
CA LEU A 111 6.94 12.92 3.23
C LEU A 111 5.95 11.74 3.10
N VAL A 112 6.43 10.55 2.76
CA VAL A 112 5.56 9.41 2.49
C VAL A 112 4.94 8.84 3.76
N THR A 113 5.66 8.87 4.89
CA THR A 113 5.11 8.45 6.19
C THR A 113 4.16 9.50 6.75
N GLY A 114 4.51 10.79 6.67
CA GLY A 114 3.67 11.88 7.16
C GLY A 114 2.34 12.03 6.40
N THR A 115 2.28 11.60 5.14
CA THR A 115 1.04 11.57 4.35
C THR A 115 0.27 10.27 4.49
N GLY A 116 0.82 9.25 5.16
CA GLY A 116 0.25 7.90 5.21
C GLY A 116 0.32 7.17 3.87
N TYR A 117 1.08 7.66 2.90
CA TYR A 117 1.32 6.98 1.63
C TYR A 117 2.14 5.70 1.81
N MET A 118 3.07 5.72 2.76
CA MET A 118 3.88 4.56 3.15
C MET A 118 3.87 4.35 4.67
N PRO A 119 3.97 3.09 5.12
CA PRO A 119 3.81 1.89 4.31
C PRO A 119 2.35 1.77 3.80
N PRO A 120 2.09 1.13 2.64
CA PRO A 120 0.75 1.01 2.11
C PRO A 120 -0.11 0.16 3.04
N TRP A 121 -1.03 0.79 3.77
CA TRP A 121 -1.91 0.12 4.72
C TRP A 121 -3.32 0.69 4.63
N PRO A 122 -4.16 0.18 3.72
CA PRO A 122 -5.51 0.71 3.51
C PRO A 122 -6.50 0.31 4.60
N ALA A 123 -6.10 -0.56 5.54
CA ALA A 123 -6.95 -1.01 6.62
C ALA A 123 -7.14 0.09 7.66
N SER A 124 -8.38 0.26 8.13
CA SER A 124 -8.68 1.19 9.23
C SER A 124 -8.49 0.52 10.59
N ASP A 125 -8.30 1.34 11.61
CA ASP A 125 -8.24 0.98 13.03
C ASP A 125 -9.63 0.69 13.64
N LEU A 126 -10.70 0.82 12.86
CA LEU A 126 -12.09 0.59 13.31
C LEU A 126 -12.47 -0.88 13.43
N SER A 127 -11.60 -1.79 12.99
CA SER A 127 -11.80 -3.24 13.03
C SER A 127 -11.11 -3.88 14.24
N VAL A 128 -11.14 -5.21 14.32
CA VAL A 128 -10.24 -5.96 15.20
C VAL A 128 -8.78 -5.73 14.78
N PRO A 129 -7.81 -5.83 15.72
CA PRO A 129 -6.40 -5.75 15.38
C PRO A 129 -6.04 -6.78 14.31
N PHE A 130 -5.36 -6.30 13.26
CA PHE A 130 -4.89 -7.17 12.18
C PHE A 130 -3.59 -7.86 12.61
N HIS A 131 -3.43 -9.12 12.19
CA HIS A 131 -2.15 -9.80 12.24
C HIS A 131 -1.21 -9.14 11.22
N ASP A 132 0.04 -8.85 11.60
CA ASP A 132 1.04 -8.13 10.79
C ASP A 132 0.64 -6.71 10.37
N ASP A 133 0.06 -5.95 11.29
CA ASP A 133 -0.16 -4.50 11.13
C ASP A 133 1.16 -3.78 10.86
N ARG A 134 1.22 -3.09 9.72
CA ARG A 134 2.39 -2.32 9.27
C ARG A 134 2.20 -0.82 9.45
N SER A 135 1.05 -0.37 9.96
CA SER A 135 0.83 1.05 10.21
C SER A 135 1.91 1.59 11.15
N LEU A 136 2.28 2.85 10.92
CA LEU A 136 3.20 3.55 11.81
C LEU A 136 2.39 4.27 12.88
N ASP A 137 2.83 4.15 14.12
CA ASP A 137 2.27 4.96 15.20
C ASP A 137 2.72 6.43 15.08
N PRO A 138 2.02 7.36 15.73
CA PRO A 138 2.37 8.79 15.66
C PRO A 138 3.78 9.12 16.16
N GLU A 139 4.34 8.34 17.09
CA GLU A 139 5.69 8.56 17.62
C GLU A 139 6.75 8.16 16.59
N GLN A 140 6.54 7.06 15.87
CA GLN A 140 7.38 6.61 14.76
C GLN A 140 7.37 7.63 13.61
N ILE A 141 6.20 8.16 13.24
CA ILE A 141 6.08 9.18 12.18
C ILE A 141 6.83 10.45 12.59
N ALA A 142 6.63 10.91 13.84
CA ALA A 142 7.32 12.09 14.37
C ALA A 142 8.84 11.89 14.41
N ALA A 143 9.31 10.74 14.86
CA ALA A 143 10.73 10.42 14.90
C ALA A 143 11.38 10.46 13.51
N ILE A 144 10.72 9.90 12.49
CA ILE A 144 11.21 9.95 11.10
C ILE A 144 11.24 11.39 10.60
N ALA A 145 10.20 12.18 10.88
CA ALA A 145 10.13 13.58 10.47
C ALA A 145 11.25 14.42 11.09
N GLU A 146 11.45 14.33 12.41
CA GLU A 146 12.50 15.06 13.14
C GLU A 146 13.91 14.64 12.69
N TRP A 147 14.13 13.34 12.49
CA TRP A 147 15.40 12.81 11.99
C TRP A 147 15.70 13.30 10.56
N ALA A 148 14.69 13.32 9.70
CA ALA A 148 14.83 13.83 8.34
C ALA A 148 15.09 15.34 8.30
N GLU A 149 14.40 16.13 9.14
CA GLU A 149 14.61 17.58 9.27
C GLU A 149 16.04 17.92 9.72
N ALA A 150 16.63 17.09 10.59
CA ALA A 150 18.03 17.19 11.00
C ALA A 150 19.04 16.72 9.93
N GLY A 151 18.59 16.35 8.73
CA GLY A 151 19.43 15.90 7.62
C GLY A 151 19.80 14.42 7.67
N GLY A 152 19.05 13.61 8.41
CA GLY A 152 19.26 12.17 8.52
C GLY A 152 20.60 11.75 9.14
N PRO A 153 21.00 12.29 10.32
CA PRO A 153 22.27 11.94 10.93
C PRO A 153 22.30 10.44 11.28
N LEU A 154 23.44 9.79 11.00
CA LEU A 154 23.70 8.40 11.37
C LEU A 154 24.68 8.35 12.54
N ASP A 155 24.36 7.56 13.55
CA ASP A 155 25.24 7.22 14.68
C ASP A 155 25.94 5.86 14.51
N VAL A 156 25.85 5.31 13.30
CA VAL A 156 26.41 4.03 12.86
C VAL A 156 27.21 4.24 11.57
N PRO A 157 28.08 3.29 11.16
CA PRO A 157 28.70 3.33 9.84
C PRO A 157 27.67 3.41 8.71
N ASP A 158 28.02 4.09 7.61
CA ASP A 158 27.17 4.21 6.42
C ASP A 158 26.77 2.84 5.83
N ASP A 159 27.61 1.83 5.98
CA ASP A 159 27.43 0.44 5.53
C ASP A 159 26.76 -0.48 6.57
N ASP A 160 26.26 0.07 7.68
CA ASP A 160 25.49 -0.70 8.67
C ASP A 160 24.24 -1.32 8.02
N PRO A 161 24.05 -2.65 8.09
CA PRO A 161 23.01 -3.33 7.35
C PRO A 161 21.61 -3.08 7.91
N LEU A 162 20.64 -2.99 7.00
CA LEU A 162 19.22 -2.99 7.26
C LEU A 162 18.63 -4.34 6.85
N GLU A 163 18.19 -5.12 7.84
CA GLU A 163 17.63 -6.46 7.61
C GLU A 163 16.15 -6.48 7.99
N ALA A 164 15.31 -7.08 7.15
CA ALA A 164 13.89 -7.22 7.47
C ALA A 164 13.71 -8.10 8.72
N THR A 165 12.89 -7.65 9.67
CA THR A 165 12.52 -8.49 10.84
C THR A 165 11.36 -9.42 10.54
N VAL A 166 10.63 -9.17 9.44
CA VAL A 166 9.48 -9.94 8.98
C VAL A 166 9.61 -10.17 7.47
N ALA A 167 9.37 -11.40 7.00
CA ALA A 167 9.34 -11.71 5.58
C ALA A 167 8.04 -11.22 4.93
N VAL A 168 8.11 -10.71 3.69
CA VAL A 168 6.90 -10.32 2.92
C VAL A 168 6.09 -11.54 2.53
N TRP A 169 6.76 -12.64 2.19
CA TRP A 169 6.13 -13.88 1.76
C TRP A 169 6.34 -14.97 2.80
N PRO A 170 5.33 -15.25 3.65
CA PRO A 170 5.41 -16.42 4.49
C PRO A 170 5.51 -17.65 3.58
N GLN A 171 6.53 -18.47 3.80
CA GLN A 171 6.61 -19.76 3.12
C GLN A 171 5.46 -20.64 3.63
N ILE A 172 4.47 -20.88 2.78
CA ILE A 172 3.38 -21.80 3.10
C ILE A 172 3.79 -23.23 2.73
N GLU A 173 3.32 -24.20 3.51
CA GLU A 173 3.31 -25.59 3.04
C GLU A 173 2.30 -25.70 1.89
N ARG A 174 2.72 -26.32 0.79
CA ARG A 174 1.92 -26.41 -0.44
C ARG A 174 1.41 -27.82 -0.61
N ASP A 175 0.14 -28.03 -0.23
CA ASP A 175 -0.56 -29.30 -0.45
C ASP A 175 -0.92 -29.51 -1.94
N ALA A 176 -1.14 -28.42 -2.66
CA ALA A 176 -1.43 -28.39 -4.09
C ALA A 176 -0.72 -27.21 -4.77
N VAL A 177 -0.31 -27.42 -6.03
CA VAL A 177 0.31 -26.38 -6.87
C VAL A 177 -0.44 -26.36 -8.20
N LEU A 178 -1.04 -25.22 -8.50
CA LEU A 178 -1.80 -24.98 -9.74
C LEU A 178 -0.97 -24.04 -10.62
N ILE A 179 -0.64 -24.49 -11.83
CA ILE A 179 0.22 -23.74 -12.75
C ILE A 179 -0.62 -23.07 -13.82
N ALA A 180 -0.43 -21.75 -13.94
CA ALA A 180 -1.02 -20.91 -14.96
C ALA A 180 -0.56 -21.27 -16.37
N GLU A 181 -1.48 -21.21 -17.32
CA GLU A 181 -1.11 -21.15 -18.74
C GLU A 181 -0.46 -19.77 -19.02
N PRO A 182 0.64 -19.70 -19.79
CA PRO A 182 1.31 -18.43 -20.06
C PRO A 182 0.38 -17.39 -20.67
N TYR A 183 0.39 -16.19 -20.09
CA TYR A 183 -0.40 -15.05 -20.56
C TYR A 183 0.50 -13.85 -20.81
N LYS A 184 0.50 -13.34 -22.05
CA LYS A 184 1.34 -12.18 -22.42
C LYS A 184 0.70 -10.83 -22.09
N GLY A 185 -0.63 -10.76 -22.07
CA GLY A 185 -1.38 -9.51 -21.97
C GLY A 185 -1.18 -8.54 -23.15
N SER A 186 -1.74 -7.34 -23.02
CA SER A 186 -1.60 -6.22 -23.95
C SER A 186 -1.13 -4.94 -23.27
N THR A 187 -0.17 -4.25 -23.88
CA THR A 187 0.28 -2.92 -23.44
C THR A 187 -0.66 -1.79 -23.86
N ASP A 188 -1.68 -2.09 -24.66
CA ASP A 188 -2.68 -1.11 -25.10
C ASP A 188 -3.75 -0.86 -24.02
N LEU A 189 -3.80 -1.71 -22.99
CA LEU A 189 -4.73 -1.61 -21.86
C LEU A 189 -3.99 -1.04 -20.64
N VAL A 190 -4.66 -0.17 -19.90
CA VAL A 190 -4.13 0.36 -18.63
C VAL A 190 -4.11 -0.74 -17.57
N ASP A 191 -5.20 -1.51 -17.48
CA ASP A 191 -5.31 -2.74 -16.68
C ASP A 191 -5.85 -3.87 -17.56
N ASP A 192 -5.15 -5.00 -17.58
CA ASP A 192 -5.51 -6.20 -18.33
C ASP A 192 -5.86 -7.33 -17.36
N TYR A 193 -7.16 -7.58 -17.18
CA TYR A 193 -7.67 -8.59 -16.27
C TYR A 193 -7.91 -9.92 -16.97
N ARG A 194 -7.37 -11.01 -16.41
CA ARG A 194 -7.57 -12.36 -16.92
C ARG A 194 -7.98 -13.33 -15.82
N CYS A 195 -9.17 -13.92 -15.96
CA CYS A 195 -9.58 -15.05 -15.13
C CYS A 195 -8.93 -16.35 -15.63
N GLN A 196 -8.22 -17.02 -14.74
CA GLN A 196 -7.67 -18.36 -14.96
C GLN A 196 -8.45 -19.33 -14.07
N ILE A 197 -9.01 -20.38 -14.67
CA ILE A 197 -9.85 -21.35 -13.96
C ILE A 197 -9.02 -22.61 -13.76
N TYR A 198 -8.96 -23.08 -12.52
CA TYR A 198 -8.22 -24.27 -12.14
C TYR A 198 -9.15 -25.28 -11.46
N ASP A 199 -8.90 -26.55 -11.72
CA ASP A 199 -9.47 -27.66 -10.95
C ASP A 199 -8.41 -28.14 -9.96
N PRO A 200 -8.63 -28.04 -8.63
CA PRO A 200 -7.68 -28.53 -7.63
C PRO A 200 -7.70 -30.06 -7.49
N GLU A 201 -8.54 -30.78 -8.23
CA GLU A 201 -8.67 -32.25 -8.23
C GLU A 201 -8.97 -32.85 -6.84
N LEU A 202 -9.63 -32.08 -5.97
CA LEU A 202 -9.99 -32.52 -4.62
C LEU A 202 -11.04 -33.64 -4.67
N THR A 203 -10.75 -34.78 -4.03
CA THR A 203 -11.66 -35.94 -4.00
C THR A 203 -12.62 -35.95 -2.81
N GLU A 204 -12.45 -35.03 -1.86
CA GLU A 204 -13.27 -34.89 -0.67
C GLU A 204 -13.44 -33.41 -0.29
N THR A 205 -14.41 -33.10 0.58
CA THR A 205 -14.60 -31.74 1.08
C THR A 205 -13.40 -31.30 1.91
N SER A 206 -12.75 -30.22 1.51
CA SER A 206 -11.59 -29.64 2.20
C SER A 206 -11.78 -28.15 2.44
N PHE A 207 -11.05 -27.61 3.42
CA PHE A 207 -11.04 -26.16 3.71
C PHE A 207 -9.71 -25.56 3.23
N LEU A 208 -9.79 -24.45 2.52
CA LEU A 208 -8.62 -23.64 2.19
C LEU A 208 -8.22 -22.83 3.43
N GLN A 209 -7.02 -23.06 3.94
CA GLN A 209 -6.48 -22.29 5.08
C GLN A 209 -5.57 -21.15 4.62
N ASN A 210 -4.70 -21.42 3.65
CA ASN A 210 -3.75 -20.46 3.10
C ASN A 210 -3.63 -20.66 1.59
N TYR A 211 -3.25 -19.60 0.88
CA TYR A 211 -2.84 -19.68 -0.51
C TYR A 211 -1.75 -18.63 -0.77
N GLU A 212 -0.89 -18.91 -1.73
CA GLU A 212 0.16 -18.01 -2.18
C GLU A 212 0.08 -17.92 -3.70
N LEU A 213 0.19 -16.72 -4.24
CA LEU A 213 0.36 -16.51 -5.68
C LEU A 213 1.80 -16.11 -5.94
N LEU A 214 2.48 -16.94 -6.74
CA LEU A 214 3.85 -16.70 -7.19
C LEU A 214 3.81 -16.22 -8.64
N PRO A 215 3.94 -14.90 -8.91
CA PRO A 215 4.02 -14.40 -10.26
C PRO A 215 5.39 -14.75 -10.87
N ASP A 216 5.40 -15.10 -12.14
CA ASP A 216 6.64 -15.29 -12.90
C ASP A 216 7.33 -13.95 -13.22
N GLN A 217 6.57 -12.85 -13.27
CA GLN A 217 7.03 -11.48 -13.45
C GLN A 217 6.48 -10.54 -12.36
N ILE A 218 7.16 -10.49 -11.20
CA ILE A 218 6.81 -9.61 -10.07
C ILE A 218 6.61 -8.14 -10.49
N PRO A 219 7.41 -7.53 -11.40
CA PRO A 219 7.22 -6.13 -11.78
C PRO A 219 5.95 -5.86 -12.62
N VAL A 220 5.27 -6.89 -13.11
CA VAL A 220 4.12 -6.76 -14.02
C VAL A 220 2.79 -7.01 -13.29
N VAL A 221 2.74 -8.00 -12.41
CA VAL A 221 1.50 -8.38 -11.72
C VAL A 221 1.23 -7.40 -10.57
N HIS A 222 0.23 -6.54 -10.76
CA HIS A 222 -0.18 -5.56 -9.74
C HIS A 222 -1.23 -6.10 -8.75
N HIS A 223 -2.20 -6.91 -9.24
CA HIS A 223 -3.24 -7.51 -8.42
C HIS A 223 -3.48 -8.97 -8.80
N ALA A 224 -3.77 -9.79 -7.79
CA ALA A 224 -4.16 -11.18 -7.95
C ALA A 224 -5.29 -11.49 -6.98
N LEU A 225 -6.39 -12.02 -7.51
CA LEU A 225 -7.60 -12.30 -6.75
C LEU A 225 -8.00 -13.75 -6.95
N VAL A 226 -8.33 -14.43 -5.86
CA VAL A 226 -8.81 -15.82 -5.88
C VAL A 226 -10.28 -15.82 -5.48
N PHE A 227 -11.12 -16.37 -6.36
CA PHE A 227 -12.55 -16.50 -6.13
C PHE A 227 -12.94 -17.98 -6.18
N HIS A 228 -13.91 -18.37 -5.34
CA HIS A 228 -14.63 -19.63 -5.52
C HIS A 228 -15.71 -19.40 -6.58
N ALA A 229 -15.67 -20.19 -7.66
CA ALA A 229 -16.63 -20.14 -8.75
C ALA A 229 -17.87 -21.00 -8.48
#